data_AF-A0A7V9E286-F1
#
_entry.id   AF-A0A7V9E286-F1
#
_cell.length_a   1.000
_cell.length_b   1.000
_cell.length_c   1.000
_cell.angle_alpha   90.00
_cell.angle_beta   90.00
_cell.angle_gamma   90.00
#
_symmetry.space_group_name_H-M   'P 1'
#
loop_
_entity.id
_entity.type
_entity.pdbx_description
1 polymer ?
#
loop_
_entity_poly.entity_id
_entity_poly.type
_entity_poly.pdbx_seq_one_letter_code
_entity_poly.pdbx_strand_id
1 'polypeptide(L)'
;DFYRDRLTSHGLRVLIPPPDDRAEVHRIIYEELCLGVVREESRQAYRDAIKRLVQAGAEGVVLGCTEIELLISDSDSPVPIFPTTRLHVEAAVDASLAPHTGASDARRAIGTRK
;
A
#
# COMPACT_ATOMS: atom_id res chain seq x y z
N ASP A 1 -9.94 3.16 12.49
CA ASP A 1 -10.31 1.74 12.62
C ASP A 1 -11.13 1.30 11.41
N PHE A 2 -10.44 0.71 10.43
CA PHE A 2 -10.97 0.15 9.17
C PHE A 2 -9.87 -0.71 8.54
N TYR A 3 -8.77 -0.06 8.12
CA TYR A 3 -7.59 -0.74 7.58
C TYR A 3 -6.94 -1.67 8.61
N ARG A 4 -6.76 -1.17 9.85
CA ARG A 4 -6.17 -1.95 10.93
C ARG A 4 -6.97 -3.22 11.19
N ASP A 5 -8.28 -3.10 11.32
CA ASP A 5 -9.14 -4.24 11.66
C ASP A 5 -9.16 -5.28 10.54
N ARG A 6 -9.12 -4.84 9.28
CA ARG A 6 -8.99 -5.75 8.14
C ARG A 6 -7.68 -6.54 8.21
N LEU A 7 -6.55 -5.88 8.46
CA LEU A 7 -5.25 -6.55 8.60
C LEU A 7 -5.22 -7.49 9.82
N THR A 8 -5.75 -7.04 10.96
CA THR A 8 -5.84 -7.85 12.19
C THR A 8 -6.69 -9.10 11.99
N SER A 9 -7.80 -9.00 11.24
CA SER A 9 -8.63 -10.17 10.91
C SER A 9 -7.90 -11.22 10.06
N HIS A 10 -6.78 -10.86 9.43
CA HIS A 10 -5.90 -11.76 8.69
C HIS A 10 -4.70 -12.24 9.54
N GLY A 11 -4.76 -12.06 10.87
CA GLY A 11 -3.74 -12.54 11.80
C GLY A 11 -2.54 -11.62 11.96
N LEU A 12 -2.57 -10.40 11.41
CA LEU A 12 -1.47 -9.46 11.51
C LEU A 12 -1.58 -8.60 12.78
N ARG A 13 -0.46 -8.47 13.52
CA ARG A 13 -0.34 -7.43 14.55
C ARG A 13 0.07 -6.12 13.88
N VAL A 14 -0.79 -5.10 13.97
CA VAL A 14 -0.52 -3.80 13.35
C VAL A 14 0.02 -2.81 14.38
N LEU A 15 1.21 -2.27 14.10
CA LEU A 15 1.79 -1.16 14.83
C LEU A 15 1.50 0.15 14.08
N ILE A 16 1.32 1.24 14.82
CA ILE A 16 1.22 2.59 14.24
C ILE A 16 2.31 3.48 14.84
N PRO A 17 2.83 4.46 14.08
CA PRO A 17 3.77 5.43 14.64
C PRO A 17 3.15 6.19 15.83
N PRO A 18 4.00 6.69 16.76
CA PRO A 18 3.57 7.59 17.83
C PRO A 18 2.96 8.88 17.25
N PRO A 19 2.20 9.65 18.07
CA PRO A 19 1.47 10.83 17.59
C PRO A 19 2.30 11.83 16.79
N ASP A 20 3.51 12.15 17.24
CA ASP A 20 4.39 13.15 16.60
C ASP A 20 4.86 12.65 15.23
N ASP A 21 5.26 11.37 15.12
CA ASP A 21 5.63 10.76 13.85
C ASP A 21 4.44 10.77 12.86
N ARG A 22 3.21 10.53 13.35
CA ARG A 22 2.02 10.58 12.49
C ARG A 22 1.72 11.99 12.01
N ALA A 23 1.91 12.99 12.86
CA ALA A 23 1.73 14.39 12.48
C ALA A 23 2.73 14.78 11.40
N GLU A 24 4.01 14.39 11.55
CA GLU A 24 5.04 14.68 10.56
C GLU A 24 4.84 13.92 9.24
N VAL A 25 4.50 12.63 9.30
CA VAL A 25 4.13 11.82 8.13
C VAL A 25 2.96 12.48 7.37
N HIS A 26 1.93 12.94 8.09
CA HIS A 26 0.77 13.62 7.50
C HIS A 26 1.17 14.95 6.84
N ARG A 27 1.97 15.77 7.53
CA ARG A 27 2.48 17.04 6.99
C ARG A 27 3.26 16.80 5.69
N ILE A 28 4.20 15.87 5.67
CA ILE A 28 4.99 15.52 4.49
C ILE A 28 4.10 15.09 3.33
N ILE A 29 3.09 14.24 3.58
CA ILE A 29 2.18 13.77 2.53
C ILE A 29 1.48 14.96 1.87
N TYR A 30 0.79 15.80 2.64
CA TYR A 30 -0.09 16.83 2.10
C TYR A 30 0.64 18.10 1.66
N GLU A 31 1.66 18.52 2.40
CA GLU A 31 2.39 19.77 2.13
C GLU A 31 3.57 19.58 1.17
N GLU A 32 3.98 18.34 0.91
CA GLU A 32 5.13 18.06 0.03
C GLU A 32 4.77 17.07 -1.09
N LEU A 33 4.45 15.82 -0.74
CA LEU A 33 4.33 14.75 -1.74
C LEU A 33 3.13 14.95 -2.69
N CYS A 34 1.97 15.37 -2.17
CA CYS A 34 0.82 15.72 -3.00
C CYS A 34 1.07 16.93 -3.93
N LEU A 35 2.10 17.73 -3.64
CA LEU A 35 2.55 18.85 -4.47
C LEU A 35 3.73 18.48 -5.38
N GLY A 36 4.15 17.20 -5.39
CA GLY A 36 5.29 16.71 -6.15
C GLY A 36 6.65 17.15 -5.59
N VAL A 37 6.70 17.61 -4.34
CA VAL A 37 7.94 18.04 -3.67
C VAL A 37 8.52 16.86 -2.90
N VAL A 38 9.77 16.49 -3.22
CA VAL A 38 10.51 15.42 -2.54
C VAL A 38 11.73 16.03 -1.85
N ARG A 39 11.84 15.80 -0.54
CA ARG A 39 12.91 16.35 0.30
C ARG A 39 13.66 15.24 1.03
N GLU A 40 14.98 15.39 1.16
CA GLU A 40 15.78 14.39 1.88
C GLU A 40 15.53 14.46 3.39
N GLU A 41 15.20 15.63 3.94
CA GLU A 41 14.83 15.77 5.35
C GLU A 41 13.56 14.96 5.65
N SER A 42 12.58 15.01 4.74
CA SER A 42 11.34 14.24 4.83
C SER A 42 11.60 12.74 4.69
N ARG A 43 12.51 12.34 3.80
CA ARG A 43 12.98 10.94 3.72
C ARG A 43 13.59 10.49 5.03
N GLN A 44 14.42 11.33 5.66
CA GLN A 44 15.04 11.02 6.94
C GLN A 44 14.00 10.88 8.05
N ALA A 45 12.99 11.76 8.10
CA ALA A 45 11.88 11.64 9.06
C ALA A 45 11.13 10.30 8.91
N TYR A 46 10.89 9.85 7.68
CA TYR A 46 10.31 8.53 7.41
C TYR A 46 11.22 7.38 7.84
N ARG A 47 12.52 7.43 7.52
CA ARG A 47 13.51 6.42 7.96
C ARG A 47 13.53 6.30 9.49
N ASP A 48 13.45 7.42 10.19
CA ASP A 48 13.43 7.45 11.65
C ASP A 48 12.14 6.86 12.23
N ALA A 49 10.98 7.16 11.64
CA ALA A 49 9.70 6.57 12.01
C ALA A 49 9.68 5.05 11.75
N ILE A 50 10.19 4.60 10.59
CA ILE A 50 10.36 3.19 10.25
C ILE A 50 11.25 2.49 11.27
N LYS A 51 12.40 3.09 11.60
CA LYS A 51 13.33 2.54 12.60
C LYS A 51 12.67 2.36 13.96
N ARG A 52 11.87 3.33 14.42
CA ARG A 52 11.09 3.22 15.67
C ARG A 52 10.07 2.10 15.63
N LEU A 53 9.36 1.91 14.50
CA LEU A 53 8.44 0.78 14.31
C LEU A 53 9.18 -0.57 14.34
N VAL A 54 10.31 -0.68 13.67
CA VAL A 54 11.14 -1.89 13.64
C VAL A 54 11.67 -2.22 15.04
N GLN A 55 12.13 -1.21 15.80
CA GLN A 55 12.52 -1.39 17.20
C GLN A 55 11.36 -1.86 18.10
N ALA A 56 10.13 -1.51 17.75
CA ALA A 56 8.91 -1.99 18.42
C ALA A 56 8.46 -3.39 17.95
N GLY A 57 9.21 -4.03 17.04
CA GLY A 57 8.97 -5.38 16.54
C GLY A 57 8.21 -5.45 15.21
N ALA A 58 8.17 -4.37 14.43
CA ALA A 58 7.65 -4.46 13.06
C ALA A 58 8.58 -5.30 12.18
N GLU A 59 8.04 -6.34 11.55
CA GLU A 59 8.76 -7.22 10.60
C GLU A 59 8.55 -6.77 9.14
N GLY A 60 7.74 -5.75 8.93
CA GLY A 60 7.43 -5.17 7.63
C GLY A 60 6.68 -3.85 7.76
N VAL A 61 6.74 -3.01 6.73
CA VAL A 61 6.13 -1.68 6.72
C VAL A 61 5.18 -1.53 5.55
N VAL A 62 3.91 -1.24 5.83
CA VAL A 62 2.92 -0.93 4.80
C VAL A 62 3.02 0.54 4.41
N LEU A 63 3.24 0.83 3.12
CA LEU A 63 3.16 2.20 2.59
C LEU A 63 1.69 2.50 2.29
N GLY A 64 0.97 2.96 3.33
CA GLY A 64 -0.50 3.06 3.34
C GLY A 64 -1.09 4.27 2.59
N CYS A 65 -0.27 5.08 1.94
CA CYS A 65 -0.67 6.21 1.11
C CYS A 65 0.15 6.14 -0.17
N THR A 66 -0.50 6.30 -1.31
CA THR A 66 0.09 6.04 -2.64
C THR A 66 1.28 6.94 -2.94
N GLU A 67 1.29 8.14 -2.37
CA GLU A 67 2.31 9.17 -2.50
C GLU A 67 3.60 8.81 -1.76
N ILE A 68 3.53 7.98 -0.72
CA ILE A 68 4.72 7.56 0.04
C ILE A 68 5.71 6.80 -0.86
N GLU A 69 5.21 6.11 -1.89
CA GLU A 69 6.03 5.41 -2.88
C GLU A 69 6.89 6.36 -3.75
N LEU A 70 6.58 7.67 -3.76
CA LEU A 70 7.43 8.69 -4.38
C LEU A 70 8.66 9.03 -3.52
N LEU A 71 8.57 8.79 -2.21
CA LEU A 71 9.59 9.16 -1.23
C LEU A 71 10.39 7.95 -0.73
N ILE A 72 9.79 6.79 -0.50
CA ILE A 72 10.43 5.67 0.21
C ILE A 72 10.58 4.45 -0.69
N SER A 73 11.75 3.83 -0.61
CA SER A 73 12.14 2.64 -1.36
C SER A 73 12.71 1.55 -0.44
N ASP A 74 13.00 0.36 -0.97
CA ASP A 74 13.59 -0.74 -0.20
C ASP A 74 14.91 -0.36 0.48
N SER A 75 15.71 0.55 -0.11
CA SER A 75 16.96 1.02 0.51
C SER A 75 16.76 1.90 1.75
N ASP A 76 15.54 2.36 1.99
CA ASP A 76 15.18 3.24 3.11
C ASP A 76 14.65 2.47 4.33
N SER A 77 14.52 1.14 4.24
CA SER A 77 13.95 0.31 5.30
C SER A 77 14.81 -0.93 5.58
N PRO A 78 15.07 -1.26 6.85
CA PRO A 78 15.78 -2.49 7.20
C PRO A 78 14.88 -3.74 7.13
N VAL A 79 13.57 -3.56 6.94
CA VAL A 79 12.57 -4.62 6.79
C VAL A 79 11.80 -4.44 5.48
N PRO A 80 11.18 -5.48 4.91
CA PRO A 80 10.40 -5.36 3.69
C PRO A 80 9.35 -4.25 3.74
N ILE A 81 9.26 -3.46 2.68
CA ILE A 81 8.18 -2.50 2.48
C ILE A 81 7.09 -3.11 1.59
N PHE A 82 5.85 -2.74 1.86
CA PHE A 82 4.66 -3.18 1.14
C PHE A 82 3.98 -1.97 0.49
N PRO A 83 4.43 -1.56 -0.72
CA PRO A 83 3.80 -0.50 -1.50
C PRO A 83 2.38 -0.90 -1.89
N THR A 84 1.37 -0.27 -1.26
CA THR A 84 -0.02 -0.69 -1.41
C THR A 84 -0.55 -0.45 -2.82
N THR A 85 -0.08 0.60 -3.51
CA THR A 85 -0.48 0.88 -4.90
C THR A 85 0.00 -0.23 -5.82
N ARG A 86 1.30 -0.55 -5.75
CA ARG A 86 1.90 -1.61 -6.57
C ARG A 86 1.22 -2.96 -6.34
N LEU A 87 1.06 -3.36 -5.07
CA LEU A 87 0.40 -4.63 -4.72
C LEU A 87 -1.05 -4.68 -5.21
N HIS A 88 -1.78 -3.56 -5.13
CA HIS A 88 -3.14 -3.49 -5.67
C HIS A 88 -3.19 -3.61 -7.19
N VAL A 89 -2.27 -2.95 -7.91
CA VAL A 89 -2.20 -3.01 -9.37
C VAL A 89 -1.83 -4.42 -9.82
N GLU A 90 -0.84 -5.06 -9.18
CA GLU A 90 -0.47 -6.45 -9.46
C GLU A 90 -1.68 -7.39 -9.29
N ALA A 91 -2.39 -7.30 -8.16
CA ALA A 91 -3.59 -8.10 -7.93
C ALA A 91 -4.71 -7.82 -8.94
N ALA A 92 -4.89 -6.57 -9.36
CA ALA A 92 -5.88 -6.19 -10.36
C ALA A 92 -5.54 -6.74 -11.75
N VAL A 93 -4.26 -6.68 -12.16
CA VAL A 93 -3.78 -7.25 -13.41
C VAL A 93 -3.94 -8.77 -13.39
N ASP A 94 -3.53 -9.44 -12.32
CA ASP A 94 -3.68 -10.89 -12.16
C ASP A 94 -5.14 -11.32 -12.28
N ALA A 95 -6.06 -10.60 -11.62
CA ALA A 95 -7.49 -10.86 -11.71
C ALA A 95 -8.05 -10.65 -13.13
N SER A 96 -7.52 -9.67 -13.89
CA SER A 96 -7.94 -9.41 -15.27
C SER A 96 -7.46 -10.47 -16.26
N LEU A 97 -6.31 -11.09 -15.98
CA LEU A 97 -5.69 -12.13 -16.82
C LEU A 97 -6.09 -13.54 -16.40
N ALA A 98 -6.65 -13.72 -15.21
CA ALA A 98 -7.14 -15.00 -14.74
C ALA A 98 -8.13 -15.59 -15.75
N PRO A 99 -7.99 -16.88 -16.12
CA PRO A 99 -8.89 -17.50 -17.08
C PRO A 99 -10.33 -17.33 -16.60
N HIS A 100 -11.14 -16.63 -17.38
CA HIS A 100 -12.57 -16.53 -17.11
C HIS A 100 -13.14 -17.94 -17.17
N THR A 101 -13.46 -18.52 -16.02
CA THR A 101 -14.28 -19.74 -15.94
C THR A 101 -15.68 -19.40 -16.43
N GLY A 102 -15.87 -19.43 -17.75
CA GLY A 102 -17.13 -19.63 -18.46
C GLY A 102 -18.22 -18.57 -18.32
N ALA A 103 -18.18 -17.55 -19.19
CA ALA A 103 -19.40 -16.98 -19.80
C ALA A 103 -19.33 -17.05 -21.33
N SER A 104 -18.66 -18.09 -21.86
CA SER A 104 -18.51 -18.31 -23.31
C SER A 104 -19.70 -19.03 -23.96
N ASP A 105 -20.74 -19.45 -23.23
CA ASP A 105 -21.85 -20.24 -23.81
C ASP A 105 -23.20 -19.50 -23.92
N ALA A 106 -23.25 -18.18 -23.69
CA ALA A 106 -24.49 -17.41 -23.86
C ALA A 106 -24.66 -16.80 -25.26
N ARG A 107 -23.61 -16.78 -26.11
CA ARG A 107 -23.67 -16.15 -27.45
C ARG A 107 -24.15 -17.08 -28.58
N ARG A 108 -24.43 -18.36 -28.31
CA ARG A 108 -24.90 -19.32 -29.34
C ARG A 108 -26.43 -19.41 -29.50
N ALA A 109 -27.21 -18.61 -28.76
CA ALA A 109 -28.68 -18.76 -28.71
C ALA A 109 -29.52 -17.66 -29.40
N ILE A 110 -28.92 -16.78 -30.24
CA ILE A 110 -29.68 -15.73 -30.96
C ILE A 110 -29.77 -16.00 -32.48
N GLY A 111 -29.00 -16.94 -33.02
CA GLY A 111 -29.09 -17.34 -34.43
C GLY A 111 -29.94 -18.60 -34.61
N THR A 112 -31.28 -18.48 -34.58
CA THR A 112 -32.30 -19.34 -35.23
C THR A 112 -33.63 -19.29 -34.47
N ARG A 113 -34.40 -18.22 -34.65
CA ARG A 113 -35.86 -18.36 -34.65
C ARG A 113 -36.40 -17.69 -35.91
N LYS A 114 -37.17 -18.50 -36.63
CA LYS A 114 -37.89 -18.18 -37.87
C LYS A 114 -38.79 -16.97 -37.69
#